data_AF-A0A848L7Y3-F1
#
_entry.id   AF-A0A848L7Y3-F1
#
_cell.length_a   1.000
_cell.length_b   1.000
_cell.length_c   1.000
_cell.angle_alpha   90.00
_cell.angle_beta   90.00
_cell.angle_gamma   90.00
#
_symmetry.space_group_name_H-M   'P 1'
#
loop_
_entity.id
_entity.type
_entity.pdbx_description
1 polymer ?
#
loop_
_entity_poly.entity_id
_entity_poly.type
_entity_poly.pdbx_seq_one_letter_code
_entity_poly.pdbx_strand_id
1 'polypeptide(L)' 'MDTAFAQRELGISAWAAQRAFADLEAAGIVREFSGMKRNRCWRSDEVLAELDAFAARAGKRSFPE' A
#
# COMPACT_ATOMS: atom_id res chain seq x y z
N MET A 1 1.64 3.90 1.13
CA MET A 1 2.52 3.66 2.29
C MET A 1 3.90 4.19 1.97
N ASP A 2 4.58 4.85 2.90
CA ASP A 2 5.96 5.31 2.74
C ASP A 2 6.87 4.74 3.84
N THR A 3 8.18 4.97 3.75
CA THR A 3 9.16 4.46 4.72
C THR A 3 8.90 4.99 6.13
N ALA A 4 8.53 6.26 6.30
CA ALA A 4 8.30 6.83 7.63
C ALA A 4 7.04 6.24 8.28
N PHE A 5 6.01 5.89 7.49
CA PHE A 5 4.87 5.12 7.97
C PHE A 5 5.31 3.75 8.53
N ALA A 6 6.11 2.99 7.78
CA ALA A 6 6.58 1.68 8.23
C ALA A 6 7.49 1.76 9.47
N GLN A 7 8.32 2.79 9.59
CA GLN A 7 9.14 3.00 10.78
C GLN A 7 8.28 3.22 12.03
N ARG A 8 7.21 4.01 11.90
CA ARG A 8 6.32 4.33 13.02
C ARG A 8 5.50 3.13 13.45
N GLU A 9 4.94 2.39 12.51
CA GLU A 9 4.05 1.27 12.80
C GLU A 9 4.81 -0.01 13.21
N LEU A 10 5.98 -0.25 12.62
CA LEU A 10 6.75 -1.48 12.84
C LEU A 10 7.98 -1.30 13.74
N GLY A 11 8.31 -0.05 14.13
CA GLY A 11 9.47 0.24 14.97
C GLY A 11 10.82 -0.04 14.30
N ILE A 12 10.86 -0.15 12.96
CA ILE A 12 12.07 -0.49 12.20
C ILE A 12 12.84 0.76 11.75
N SER A 13 14.11 0.59 11.38
CA SER A 13 14.90 1.68 10.81
C SER A 13 14.46 2.03 9.38
N ALA A 14 14.74 3.24 8.93
CA ALA A 14 14.38 3.70 7.58
C ALA A 14 15.03 2.83 6.49
N TRP A 15 16.26 2.37 6.74
CA TRP A 15 16.98 1.47 5.84
C TRP A 15 16.32 0.09 5.76
N ALA A 16 15.93 -0.48 6.90
CA ALA A 16 15.19 -1.75 6.94
C ALA A 16 13.82 -1.63 6.25
N ALA A 17 13.10 -0.54 6.47
CA ALA A 17 11.84 -0.25 5.79
C ALA A 17 12.03 -0.16 4.27
N GLN A 18 13.04 0.59 3.82
CA GLN A 18 13.34 0.73 2.40
C GLN A 18 13.71 -0.62 1.75
N ARG A 19 14.48 -1.46 2.46
CA ARG A 19 14.83 -2.81 1.98
C ARG A 19 13.59 -3.70 1.89
N ALA A 20 12.75 -3.70 2.92
CA ALA A 20 11.51 -4.47 2.92
C ALA A 20 10.56 -4.06 1.78
N PHE A 21 10.40 -2.76 1.54
CA PHE A 21 9.59 -2.29 0.40
C PHE A 21 10.19 -2.69 -0.95
N ALA A 22 11.52 -2.68 -1.09
CA ALA A 22 12.17 -3.16 -2.31
C ALA A 22 11.97 -4.67 -2.53
N ASP A 23 12.04 -5.47 -1.46
CA ASP A 23 11.80 -6.92 -1.53
C ASP A 23 10.33 -7.22 -1.88
N LEU A 24 9.38 -6.48 -1.29
CA LEU A 24 7.95 -6.58 -1.60
C LEU A 24 7.63 -6.13 -3.03
N GLU A 25 8.34 -5.12 -3.54
CA GLU A 25 8.21 -4.67 -4.92
C GLU A 25 8.78 -5.68 -5.92
N ALA A 26 9.94 -6.27 -5.60
CA ALA A 26 10.52 -7.36 -6.40
C ALA A 26 9.61 -8.60 -6.45
N ALA A 27 8.88 -8.87 -5.36
CA ALA A 27 7.88 -9.93 -5.30
C ALA A 27 6.56 -9.58 -6.01
N GLY A 28 6.38 -8.34 -6.49
CA GLY A 28 5.16 -7.88 -7.14
C GLY A 28 3.98 -7.62 -6.20
N ILE A 29 4.20 -7.66 -4.88
CA ILE A 29 3.15 -7.48 -3.86
C ILE A 29 2.75 -6.00 -3.74
N VAL A 30 3.73 -5.11 -3.89
CA VAL A 30 3.53 -3.65 -3.88
C VAL A 30 4.18 -3.01 -5.10
N ARG A 31 3.68 -1.84 -5.49
CA ARG A 31 4.22 -1.04 -6.60
C ARG A 31 4.48 0.38 -6.13
N GLU A 32 5.62 0.94 -6.54
CA GLU A 32 5.89 2.36 -6.36
C GLU A 32 4.94 3.20 -7.25
N PHE A 33 4.26 4.18 -6.63
CA PHE A 33 3.35 5.10 -7.32
C PHE A 33 3.76 6.58 -7.21
N SER A 34 4.63 6.92 -6.27
CA SER A 34 5.00 8.33 -5.98
C SER A 34 5.77 9.01 -7.11
N GLY A 35 6.53 8.26 -7.93
CA GLY A 35 7.34 8.81 -9.02
C GLY A 35 8.49 9.72 -8.57
N MET A 36 8.77 9.80 -7.26
CA MET A 36 9.81 10.64 -6.67
C MET A 36 11.06 9.81 -6.32
N LYS A 37 12.26 10.39 -6.55
CA LYS A 37 13.54 9.77 -6.15
C LYS A 37 13.71 9.63 -4.62
N ARG A 38 13.11 10.53 -3.83
CA ARG A 38 13.09 10.53 -2.35
C ARG A 38 11.62 10.50 -1.90
N ASN A 39 11.32 9.89 -0.74
CA ASN A 39 9.95 9.65 -0.27
C ASN A 39 9.09 8.88 -1.30
N ARG A 40 9.63 7.76 -1.77
CA ARG A 40 8.85 6.80 -2.56
C ARG A 40 7.68 6.32 -1.72
N CYS A 41 6.54 6.16 -2.38
CA CYS A 41 5.35 5.59 -1.79
C CYS A 41 4.96 4.35 -2.57
N TRP A 42 4.65 3.30 -1.82
CA TRP A 42 4.21 2.01 -2.32
C TRP A 42 2.73 1.79 -2.02
N ARG A 43 2.06 1.07 -2.92
CA ARG A 43 0.70 0.59 -2.75
C ARG A 43 0.58 -0.83 -3.29
N SER A 44 -0.30 -1.64 -2.72
CA SER A 44 -0.65 -2.94 -3.31
C SER A 44 -1.89 -2.75 -4.18
N ASP A 45 -1.74 -2.96 -5.49
CA ASP A 45 -2.83 -2.79 -6.45
C ASP A 45 -3.89 -3.89 -6.29
N GLU A 46 -3.47 -5.11 -5.97
CA GLU A 46 -4.34 -6.25 -5.70
C GLU A 46 -5.25 -5.99 -4.48
N VAL A 47 -4.67 -5.54 -3.36
CA VAL A 47 -5.44 -5.24 -2.15
C VAL A 47 -6.42 -4.10 -2.40
N LEU A 48 -6.00 -3.06 -3.14
CA LEU A 48 -6.90 -1.95 -3.49
C LEU A 48 -8.04 -2.42 -4.39
N ALA A 49 -7.75 -3.25 -5.40
CA ALA A 49 -8.76 -3.80 -6.29
C ALA A 49 -9.78 -4.68 -5.55
N GLU A 50 -9.34 -5.50 -4.60
CA GLU A 50 -10.24 -6.30 -3.77
C GLU A 50 -11.07 -5.44 -2.82
N LEU A 51 -10.48 -4.41 -2.22
CA LEU A 51 -11.20 -3.44 -1.39
C LEU A 51 -12.24 -2.66 -2.22
N ASP A 52 -11.92 -2.26 -3.45
CA ASP A 52 -12.86 -1.60 -4.36
C ASP A 52 -13.97 -2.56 -4.80
N ALA A 53 -13.64 -3.82 -5.10
CA ALA A 53 -14.63 -4.85 -5.43
C ALA A 53 -15.54 -5.18 -4.25
N PHE A 54 -15.01 -5.16 -3.03
CA PHE A 54 -15.78 -5.26 -1.81
C PHE A 54 -16.69 -4.03 -1.63
N ALA A 55 -16.16 -2.82 -1.78
CA ALA A 55 -16.93 -1.58 -1.68
C ALA A 55 -18.05 -1.52 -2.73
N ALA A 56 -17.81 -1.96 -3.97
CA ALA A 56 -18.83 -2.05 -5.02
C ALA A 56 -19.94 -3.05 -4.68
N ARG A 57 -19.63 -4.12 -3.93
CA ARG A 57 -20.61 -5.09 -3.42
C ARG A 57 -21.34 -4.59 -2.18
N ALA A 58 -20.63 -3.95 -1.26
CA ALA A 58 -21.17 -3.42 -0.01
C ALA A 58 -22.04 -2.17 -0.25
N GLY A 59 -21.64 -1.29 -1.16
CA GLY A 59 -22.38 -0.10 -1.57
C GLY A 59 -23.72 -0.42 -2.23
N LYS A 60 -23.87 -1.61 -2.85
CA LYS A 60 -25.17 -2.11 -3.31
C LYS A 60 -26.14 -2.48 -2.18
N ARG A 61 -25.67 -2.56 -0.93
CA ARG A 61 -26.49 -2.95 0.24
C ARG A 61 -26.97 -1.72 1.04
N SER A 62 -26.44 -0.54 0.76
CA SER A 62 -26.76 0.71 1.45
C SER A 62 -27.34 1.74 0.49
N PHE A 63 -28.53 1.45 -0.04
CA PHE A 63 -29.50 2.49 -0.41
C PHE A 63 -30.92 1.92 -0.33
N PRO A 64 -31.57 1.95 0.84
CA PRO A 64 -33.02 2.08 0.89
C PRO A 64 -33.37 3.53 0.53
N GLU A 65 -34.18 3.72 -0.52
CA GLU A 65 -34.91 4.97 -0.77
C GLU A 65 -35.94 5.25 0.35
#